data_AF-A0A6G3Y014-F1
#
_entry.id   AF-A0A6G3Y014-F1
#
_cell.length_a   1.000
_cell.length_b   1.000
_cell.length_c   1.000
_cell.angle_alpha   90.00
_cell.angle_beta   90.00
_cell.angle_gamma   90.00
#
_symmetry.space_group_name_H-M   'P 1'
#
loop_
_entity.id
_entity.type
_entity.pdbx_description
1 polymer ?
#
loop_
_entity_poly.entity_id
_entity_poly.type
_entity_poly.pdbx_seq_one_letter_code
_entity_poly.pdbx_strand_id
1 'polypeptide(L)' 'MALRTEREAAAGVLLVTLDRPAKLNAIDLETAGELAALWQELRYDESVRAVVLTGAGTRAFCTGIDRGVTVPQP' A
#
# COMPACT_ATOMS: atom_id res chain seq x y z
N MET A 1 10.06 4.01 0.47
CA MET A 1 9.25 3.52 -0.68
C MET A 1 9.06 2.02 -0.63
N ALA A 2 8.04 1.62 0.11
CA ALA A 2 7.57 0.24 0.23
C ALA A 2 6.25 0.02 -0.54
N LEU A 3 5.79 1.01 -1.30
CA LEU A 3 4.66 0.90 -2.22
C LEU A 3 5.12 0.93 -3.68
N ARG A 4 4.61 0.00 -4.48
CA ARG A 4 4.67 0.06 -5.95
C ARG A 4 3.26 0.23 -6.51
N THR A 5 3.13 0.96 -7.61
CA THR A 5 1.84 1.22 -8.25
C THR A 5 1.91 0.98 -9.75
N GLU A 6 0.92 0.28 -10.31
CA GLU A 6 0.80 -0.01 -11.74
C GLU A 6 -0.63 0.31 -12.20
N ARG A 7 -0.79 1.01 -13.33
CA ARG A 7 -2.11 1.43 -13.86
C ARG A 7 -2.50 0.57 -15.06
N GLU A 8 -3.69 -0.01 -15.01
CA GLU A 8 -4.39 -0.55 -16.18
C GLU A 8 -5.41 0.49 -16.65
N ALA A 9 -4.96 1.40 -17.52
CA ALA A 9 -5.72 2.57 -17.92
C ALA A 9 -7.02 2.21 -18.66
N ALA A 10 -7.05 1.13 -19.44
CA ALA A 10 -8.26 0.73 -20.16
C ALA A 10 -9.36 0.23 -19.22
N ALA A 11 -8.98 -0.41 -18.11
CA ALA A 11 -9.92 -0.84 -17.08
C ALA A 11 -10.18 0.22 -16.00
N GLY A 12 -9.35 1.27 -15.92
CA GLY A 12 -9.38 2.23 -14.82
C GLY A 12 -9.06 1.56 -13.48
N VAL A 13 -8.13 0.61 -13.48
CA VAL A 13 -7.72 -0.13 -12.28
C VAL A 13 -6.30 0.25 -11.90
N LEU A 14 -6.07 0.56 -10.63
CA LEU A 14 -4.74 0.73 -10.06
C LEU A 14 -4.36 -0.50 -9.23
N LEU A 15 -3.26 -1.15 -9.58
CA LEU A 15 -2.63 -2.18 -8.75
C LEU A 15 -1.63 -1.50 -7.81
N VAL A 16 -1.85 -1.66 -6.50
CA VAL A 16 -0.96 -1.19 -5.44
C VAL A 16 -0.34 -2.40 -4.77
N THR A 17 0.99 -2.45 -4.69
CA THR A 17 1.73 -3.56 -4.08
C THR A 17 2.53 -3.08 -2.88
N LEU A 18 2.28 -3.68 -1.72
CA LEU A 18 3.16 -3.59 -0.55
C LEU A 18 4.44 -4.38 -0.85
N ASP A 19 5.56 -3.70 -1.04
CA ASP A 19 6.84 -4.25 -1.50
C ASP A 19 7.89 -4.29 -0.38
N ARG A 20 7.54 -4.95 0.73
CA ARG A 20 8.45 -5.18 1.86
C ARG A 20 8.51 -6.67 2.24
N PRO A 21 8.77 -7.59 1.29
CA PRO A 21 8.61 -9.03 1.50
C PRO A 21 9.53 -9.61 2.58
N ALA A 22 10.71 -9.01 2.79
CA ALA A 22 11.65 -9.40 3.86
C ALA A 22 11.05 -9.26 5.28
N LYS A 23 10.02 -8.42 5.42
CA LYS A 23 9.29 -8.18 6.66
C LYS A 23 7.82 -8.59 6.55
N LEU A 24 7.50 -9.52 5.63
CA LEU A 24 6.13 -10.00 5.39
C LEU A 24 5.14 -8.86 5.15
N ASN A 25 5.61 -7.81 4.46
CA ASN A 25 4.83 -6.60 4.13
C ASN A 25 4.20 -5.92 5.35
N ALA A 26 4.81 -6.04 6.53
CA ALA A 26 4.39 -5.28 7.71
C ALA A 26 4.51 -3.77 7.46
N ILE A 27 3.53 -3.01 7.96
CA ILE A 27 3.36 -1.57 7.75
C ILE A 27 4.09 -0.81 8.86
N ASP A 28 5.15 -0.08 8.50
CA ASP A 28 5.78 0.93 9.34
C ASP A 28 5.12 2.31 9.15
N LEU A 29 5.61 3.33 9.87
CA LEU A 29 5.05 4.68 9.81
C LEU A 29 5.24 5.35 8.44
N GLU A 30 6.36 5.05 7.75
CA GLU A 30 6.61 5.56 6.39
C GLU A 30 5.58 4.98 5.42
N THR A 31 5.41 3.66 5.41
CA THR A 31 4.44 2.95 4.56
C THR A 31 3.01 3.39 4.86
N ALA A 32 2.66 3.60 6.13
CA ALA A 32 1.36 4.14 6.51
C ALA A 32 1.12 5.55 5.95
N GLY A 33 2.15 6.41 5.99
CA GLY A 33 2.11 7.74 5.38
C GLY A 33 1.98 7.69 3.86
N GLU A 34 2.73 6.82 3.19
CA GLU A 34 2.64 6.60 1.74
C GLU A 34 1.23 6.14 1.33
N LEU A 35 0.64 5.19 2.07
CA LEU A 35 -0.73 4.72 1.83
C LEU A 35 -1.75 5.85 2.05
N ALA A 36 -1.62 6.61 3.13
CA ALA A 36 -2.53 7.72 3.42
C ALA A 36 -2.50 8.79 2.32
N ALA A 37 -1.31 9.17 1.85
CA ALA A 37 -1.14 10.11 0.75
C ALA A 37 -1.76 9.58 -0.55
N LEU A 38 -1.51 8.30 -0.87
CA LEU A 38 -2.10 7.65 -2.05
C LEU A 38 -3.63 7.66 -2.00
N TRP A 39 -4.25 7.31 -0.87
CA TRP A 39 -5.71 7.33 -0.75
C TRP A 39 -6.29 8.74 -0.86
N GLN A 40 -5.57 9.76 -0.40
CA GLN A 40 -5.99 11.16 -0.56
C GLN A 40 -5.94 11.60 -2.02
N GLU A 41 -4.91 11.19 -2.77
CA GLU A 41 -4.80 11.46 -4.21
C GLU A 41 -5.92 10.76 -4.98
N LEU A 42 -6.08 9.46 -4.78
CA LEU A 42 -7.04 8.64 -5.52
C LEU A 42 -8.50 9.00 -5.27
N ARG A 43 -8.80 9.67 -4.15
CA ARG A 43 -10.14 10.18 -3.87
C ARG A 43 -10.65 11.13 -4.96
N TYR A 44 -9.76 11.83 -5.66
CA TYR A 44 -10.10 12.83 -6.66
C TYR A 44 -9.64 12.46 -8.08
N ASP A 45 -9.04 11.29 -8.25
CA ASP A 45 -8.59 10.80 -9.57
C ASP A 45 -9.72 10.03 -10.26
N GLU A 46 -10.48 10.71 -11.11
CA GLU A 46 -11.58 10.11 -11.88
C GLU A 46 -11.12 9.04 -12.87
N SER A 47 -9.81 8.94 -13.18
CA SER A 47 -9.28 7.89 -14.04
C SER A 47 -9.18 6.53 -13.34
N VAL A 48 -9.19 6.51 -11.99
CA VAL A 48 -9.12 5.28 -11.19
C VAL A 48 -10.50 4.94 -10.64
N ARG A 49 -11.07 3.85 -11.14
CA ARG A 49 -12.40 3.35 -10.75
C ARG A 49 -12.34 2.24 -9.70
N ALA A 50 -11.21 1.54 -9.62
CA ALA A 50 -10.98 0.51 -8.61
C ALA A 50 -9.49 0.40 -8.27
N VAL A 51 -9.21 0.01 -7.04
CA VAL A 51 -7.85 -0.28 -6.58
C VAL A 51 -7.76 -1.73 -6.13
N VAL A 52 -6.75 -2.43 -6.63
CA VAL A 52 -6.35 -3.75 -6.12
C VAL A 52 -5.13 -3.54 -5.24
N LEU A 53 -5.27 -3.79 -3.94
CA LEU A 53 -4.15 -3.78 -3.00
C LEU A 53 -3.65 -5.22 -2.77
N THR A 54 -2.38 -5.45 -3.03
CA THR A 54 -1.72 -6.76 -2.84
C THR A 54 -0.36 -6.62 -2.14
N GLY A 55 0.26 -7.75 -1.81
CA GLY A 55 1.59 -7.82 -1.22
C GLY A 55 2.58 -8.49 -2.17
N ALA A 56 3.82 -8.00 -2.20
CA ALA A 56 4.89 -8.62 -2.95
C ALA A 56 5.32 -9.95 -2.31
N GLY A 57 5.81 -10.86 -3.15
CA GLY A 57 6.23 -12.19 -2.76
C GLY A 57 5.05 -13.15 -2.56
N THR A 58 5.34 -14.35 -2.05
CA THR A 58 4.37 -15.47 -1.96
C THR A 58 4.02 -15.85 -0.53
N ARG A 59 4.64 -15.22 0.47
CA ARG A 59 4.55 -15.66 1.88
C ARG A 59 3.37 -15.06 2.63
N ALA A 60 3.04 -13.80 2.36
CA ALA A 60 1.99 -13.07 3.05
C ALA A 60 1.54 -11.87 2.22
N PHE A 61 0.26 -11.51 2.33
CA PHE A 61 -0.22 -10.20 1.88
C PHE A 61 0.38 -9.08 2.73
N CYS A 62 0.07 -9.08 4.02
CA CYS A 62 0.54 -8.13 5.04
C CYS A 62 0.37 -8.76 6.42
N THR A 63 1.25 -8.44 7.37
CA THR A 63 1.21 -8.96 8.75
C THR A 63 0.79 -7.93 9.79
N GLY A 64 0.26 -6.78 9.37
CA GLY A 64 -0.19 -5.69 10.24
C GLY A 64 0.91 -4.65 10.49
N ILE A 65 0.84 -3.96 11.64
CA ILE A 65 1.83 -2.95 12.04
C ILE A 65 3.17 -3.61 12.34
N ASP A 66 4.25 -3.02 11.83
CA ASP A 66 5.60 -3.45 12.12
C ASP A 66 5.89 -3.34 13.63
N ARG A 67 6.31 -4.45 14.23
CA ARG A 67 6.67 -4.50 15.65
C ARG A 67 7.92 -3.67 15.99
N GLY A 68 8.69 -3.24 14.99
CA GLY A 68 9.85 -2.37 15.15
C GLY A 68 9.51 -0.89 15.25
N VAL A 69 8.26 -0.47 15.02
CA VAL A 69 7.85 0.94 15.16
C VAL A 69 7.15 1.21 16.47
N THR A 70 7.33 2.41 16.99
CA THR A 70 6.53 2.92 18.11
C THR A 70 5.38 3.72 17.54
N VAL A 71 4.16 3.23 17.71
CA VAL A 71 2.94 3.95 17.34
C VAL A 71 2.47 4.73 18.57
N PRO A 72 2.44 6.07 18.53
CA PRO A 72 1.85 6.86 19.60
C PRO A 72 0.38 6.47 19.75
N GLN A 73 -0.01 6.01 20.94
CA GLN A 73 -1.42 5.85 21.29
C GLN A 73 -1.90 7.13 21.99
N PRO A 74 -3.16 7.54 21.77
CA PRO A 74 -3.77 8.65 22.49
C PRO A 74 -3.83 8.41 24.01
#